data_AF-A0A349WYI9-F1
#
_entry.id   AF-A0A349WYI9-F1
#
_cell.length_a   1.000
_cell.length_b   1.000
_cell.length_c   1.000
_cell.angle_alpha   90.00
_cell.angle_beta   90.00
_cell.angle_gamma   90.00
#
_symmetry.space_group_name_H-M   'P 1'
#
loop_
_entity.id
_entity.type
_entity.pdbx_description
1 polymer ?
#
loop_
_entity_poly.entity_id
_entity_poly.type
_entity_poly.pdbx_seq_one_letter_code
_entity_poly.pdbx_strand_id
1 'polypeptide(L)'
;MHAHDQNYPWIFHRDEIDLLEDELEDLYEKYGRDSESLKTFESTILSEQMETEEQSDTQLSHRLGFDFFQKMSESSSFPPSEESQSFKEDFQQQTEFIRNHVLYQKAKTWATSLRSITKQKYEEAGPYASEYFRIYANVNLVPLKVFMGLSEEFHEDRVGIEVAQEAYRLGLLYLERVRESLGLVMFGAQEVGWFEQRLKETQEMHHLIVLQLNELRRRMGL
;
A
#
# COMPACT_ATOMS: atom_id res chain seq x y z
N MET A 1 -29.18 -11.66 -33.75
CA MET A 1 -28.68 -11.52 -32.35
C MET A 1 -27.20 -11.85 -32.40
N HIS A 2 -26.36 -10.81 -32.45
CA HIS A 2 -24.95 -10.94 -32.77
C HIS A 2 -24.14 -11.36 -31.54
N ALA A 3 -23.42 -12.47 -31.69
CA ALA A 3 -22.45 -13.00 -30.76
C ALA A 3 -21.05 -12.39 -31.04
N HIS A 4 -20.87 -11.08 -30.79
CA HIS A 4 -19.58 -10.42 -31.07
C HIS A 4 -19.01 -9.50 -29.97
N ASP A 5 -19.57 -9.46 -28.77
CA ASP A 5 -19.00 -8.62 -27.68
C ASP A 5 -17.99 -9.36 -26.78
N GLN A 6 -17.40 -10.48 -27.21
CA GLN A 6 -16.48 -11.28 -26.38
C GLN A 6 -14.98 -11.14 -26.70
N ASN A 7 -14.56 -10.28 -27.63
CA ASN A 7 -13.13 -10.15 -27.98
C ASN A 7 -12.67 -8.68 -28.02
N TYR A 8 -12.66 -8.03 -26.84
CA TYR A 8 -11.86 -6.83 -26.65
C TYR A 8 -10.76 -7.12 -25.61
N PRO A 9 -9.51 -7.39 -26.04
CA PRO A 9 -8.36 -7.56 -25.15
C PRO A 9 -7.95 -6.26 -24.43
N TRP A 10 -8.64 -5.16 -24.73
CA TRP A 10 -8.45 -3.82 -24.16
C TRP A 10 -9.48 -3.49 -23.07
N ILE A 11 -10.30 -4.46 -22.63
CA ILE A 11 -11.02 -4.29 -21.36
C ILE A 11 -9.94 -4.28 -20.30
N PHE A 12 -9.44 -3.08 -19.97
CA PHE A 12 -8.67 -2.81 -18.78
C PHE A 12 -9.39 -3.52 -17.65
N HIS A 13 -8.84 -4.66 -17.21
CA HIS A 13 -9.34 -5.33 -16.02
C HIS A 13 -8.88 -4.43 -14.89
N ARG A 14 -9.65 -3.37 -14.63
CA ARG A 14 -9.42 -2.44 -13.52
C ARG A 14 -9.38 -3.30 -12.29
N ASP A 15 -8.18 -3.49 -11.81
CA ASP A 15 -7.95 -4.47 -10.79
C ASP A 15 -8.12 -3.83 -9.41
N GLU A 16 -8.11 -4.68 -8.40
CA GLU A 16 -8.26 -4.24 -7.02
C GLU A 16 -7.09 -3.40 -6.51
N ILE A 17 -5.93 -3.45 -7.18
CA ILE A 17 -4.78 -2.57 -6.91
C ILE A 17 -5.09 -1.20 -7.48
N ASP A 18 -5.55 -1.11 -8.73
CA ASP A 18 -6.01 0.13 -9.36
C ASP A 18 -7.07 0.81 -8.47
N LEU A 19 -8.05 0.05 -7.95
CA LEU A 19 -9.08 0.60 -7.07
C LEU A 19 -8.53 1.13 -5.73
N LEU A 20 -7.45 0.56 -5.22
CA LEU A 20 -6.80 1.04 -3.99
C LEU A 20 -5.97 2.29 -4.26
N GLU A 21 -5.27 2.33 -5.39
CA GLU A 21 -4.50 3.49 -5.85
C GLU A 21 -5.42 4.67 -6.15
N ASP A 22 -6.51 4.44 -6.88
CA ASP A 22 -7.53 5.46 -7.18
C ASP A 22 -8.14 6.05 -5.89
N GLU A 23 -8.45 5.21 -4.89
CA GLU A 23 -9.00 5.71 -3.62
C GLU A 23 -7.96 6.54 -2.83
N LEU A 24 -6.67 6.21 -2.94
CA LEU A 24 -5.61 7.01 -2.33
C LEU A 24 -5.42 8.33 -3.08
N GLU A 25 -5.44 8.30 -4.42
CA GLU A 25 -5.39 9.51 -5.26
C GLU A 25 -6.55 10.44 -4.92
N ASP A 26 -7.78 9.93 -4.85
CA ASP A 26 -8.97 10.67 -4.43
C ASP A 26 -8.79 11.34 -3.05
N LEU A 27 -8.16 10.64 -2.09
CA LEU A 27 -7.85 11.20 -0.78
C LEU A 27 -6.84 12.35 -0.87
N TYR A 28 -5.76 12.18 -1.63
CA TYR A 28 -4.75 13.22 -1.83
C TYR A 28 -5.29 14.42 -2.61
N GLU A 29 -6.12 14.21 -3.63
CA GLU A 29 -6.75 15.31 -4.35
C GLU A 29 -7.68 16.13 -3.46
N LYS A 30 -8.46 15.43 -2.62
CA LYS A 30 -9.47 16.04 -1.76
C LYS A 30 -8.87 16.78 -0.58
N TYR A 31 -7.82 16.24 0.04
CA TYR A 31 -7.29 16.75 1.31
C TYR A 31 -5.81 17.19 1.25
N GLY A 32 -5.08 16.85 0.19
CA GLY A 32 -3.66 17.20 0.01
C GLY A 32 -3.42 18.58 -0.62
N ARG A 33 -4.46 19.28 -1.08
CA ARG A 33 -4.32 20.66 -1.56
C ARG A 33 -4.23 21.62 -0.37
N ASP A 34 -3.01 22.07 -0.09
CA ASP A 34 -2.67 23.13 0.88
C ASP A 34 -3.38 24.45 0.53
N SER A 35 -4.62 24.59 0.97
CA SER A 35 -5.20 25.91 1.25
C SER A 35 -4.66 26.31 2.62
N GLU A 36 -3.68 27.22 2.65
CA GLU A 36 -3.02 27.81 3.83
C GLU A 36 -3.98 28.31 4.93
N SER A 37 -5.29 28.37 4.68
CA SER A 37 -6.27 28.96 5.60
C SER A 37 -6.80 28.02 6.70
N LEU A 38 -6.70 26.68 6.60
CA LEU A 38 -7.02 25.74 7.69
C LEU A 38 -6.44 24.34 7.40
N LYS A 39 -5.37 23.95 8.11
CA LYS A 39 -4.89 22.56 8.10
C LYS A 39 -5.90 21.68 8.82
N THR A 40 -6.55 20.77 8.10
CA THR A 40 -7.42 19.75 8.70
C THR A 40 -6.58 18.58 9.21
N PHE A 41 -7.18 17.72 10.03
CA PHE A 41 -6.49 16.51 10.47
C PHE A 41 -6.26 15.54 9.30
N GLU A 42 -7.15 15.52 8.30
CA GLU A 42 -6.97 14.71 7.10
C GLU A 42 -5.72 15.11 6.33
N SER A 43 -5.57 16.40 6.04
CA SER A 43 -4.36 16.96 5.42
C SER A 43 -3.11 16.59 6.21
N THR A 44 -3.14 16.75 7.54
CA THR A 44 -2.01 16.40 8.42
C THR A 44 -1.63 14.92 8.32
N ILE A 45 -2.61 14.02 8.37
CA ILE A 45 -2.39 12.57 8.31
C ILE A 45 -1.83 12.16 6.94
N LEU A 46 -2.33 12.74 5.86
CA LEU A 46 -1.83 12.45 4.51
C LEU A 46 -0.43 13.01 4.29
N SER A 47 -0.12 14.21 4.80
CA SER A 47 1.25 14.75 4.78
C SER A 47 2.22 13.85 5.55
N GLU A 48 1.83 13.34 6.72
CA GLU A 48 2.64 12.35 7.47
C GLU A 48 2.91 11.09 6.63
N GLN A 49 1.96 10.64 5.81
CA GLN A 49 2.15 9.50 4.90
C GLN A 49 3.14 9.84 3.78
N MET A 50 2.98 10.99 3.12
CA MET A 50 3.89 11.46 2.07
C MET A 50 5.33 11.61 2.58
N GLU A 51 5.52 12.25 3.74
CA GLU A 51 6.84 12.40 4.36
C GLU A 51 7.48 11.03 4.69
N THR A 52 6.65 10.04 5.08
CA THR A 52 7.14 8.68 5.38
C THR A 52 7.62 7.96 4.12
N GLU A 53 6.87 8.08 3.03
CA GLU A 53 7.23 7.51 1.71
C GLU A 53 8.49 8.20 1.16
N GLU A 54 8.55 9.54 1.18
CA GLU A 54 9.72 10.30 0.70
C GLU A 54 11.00 9.98 1.49
N GLN A 55 10.89 9.86 2.82
CA GLN A 55 12.02 9.44 3.65
C GLN A 55 12.46 8.01 3.34
N SER A 56 11.51 7.10 3.10
CA SER A 56 11.77 5.72 2.69
C SER A 56 12.52 5.66 1.36
N ASP A 57 12.02 6.38 0.35
CA ASP A 57 12.61 6.43 -0.99
C ASP A 57 14.01 7.05 -0.97
N THR A 58 14.21 8.08 -0.17
CA THR A 58 15.53 8.70 0.03
C THR A 58 16.51 7.69 0.67
N GLN A 59 16.08 6.96 1.70
CA GLN A 59 16.92 5.95 2.35
C GLN A 59 17.24 4.78 1.41
N LEU A 60 16.26 4.32 0.64
CA LEU A 60 16.43 3.26 -0.35
C LEU A 60 17.39 3.68 -1.46
N SER A 61 17.22 4.88 -2.01
CA SER A 61 18.11 5.48 -3.02
C SER A 61 19.55 5.53 -2.54
N HIS A 62 19.77 5.93 -1.28
CA HIS A 62 21.09 5.94 -0.66
C HIS A 62 21.68 4.52 -0.52
N ARG A 63 20.91 3.53 -0.07
CA ARG A 63 21.37 2.13 0.05
C ARG A 63 21.74 1.51 -1.30
N LEU A 64 20.98 1.83 -2.34
CA LEU A 64 21.18 1.34 -3.70
C LEU A 64 22.28 2.12 -4.46
N GLY A 65 22.76 3.23 -3.90
CA GLY A 65 23.80 4.06 -4.51
C GLY A 65 23.29 4.94 -5.66
N PHE A 66 21.97 5.15 -5.75
CA PHE A 66 21.36 6.02 -6.77
C PHE A 66 21.54 7.51 -6.48
N ASP A 67 21.90 7.88 -5.24
CA ASP A 67 22.26 9.25 -4.85
C ASP A 67 23.44 9.81 -5.69
N PHE A 68 24.25 8.94 -6.28
CA PHE A 68 25.35 9.33 -7.16
C PHE A 68 24.88 9.71 -8.58
N PHE A 69 23.74 9.18 -9.02
CA PHE A 69 23.19 9.38 -10.36
C PHE A 69 22.16 10.51 -10.45
N GLN A 70 21.48 10.84 -9.35
CA GLN A 70 20.50 11.93 -9.30
C GLN A 70 21.12 13.32 -9.56
N LYS A 71 22.45 13.45 -9.45
CA LYS A 71 23.21 14.65 -9.89
C LYS A 71 23.67 14.65 -11.35
N MET A 72 23.48 13.57 -12.11
CA MET A 72 23.84 13.49 -13.53
C MET A 72 22.64 13.38 -14.47
N SER A 73 21.43 13.13 -13.97
CA SER A 73 20.24 12.88 -14.78
C SER A 73 19.31 14.09 -14.97
N GLU A 74 19.85 15.29 -15.13
CA GLU A 74 19.12 16.41 -15.79
C GLU A 74 19.18 16.32 -17.34
N SER A 75 19.81 15.26 -17.89
CA SER A 75 19.85 15.04 -19.34
C SER A 75 19.88 13.55 -19.70
N SER A 76 18.73 12.89 -19.66
CA SER A 76 18.54 11.66 -20.43
C SER A 76 17.08 11.52 -20.85
N SER A 77 16.77 12.09 -22.01
CA SER A 77 15.60 11.74 -22.81
C SER A 77 15.79 10.32 -23.34
N PHE A 78 15.22 9.33 -22.66
CA PHE A 78 15.07 7.98 -23.19
C PHE A 78 13.98 7.99 -24.27
N PRO A 79 14.22 7.44 -25.48
CA PRO A 79 13.15 7.25 -26.45
C PRO A 79 12.18 6.16 -25.94
N PRO A 80 10.87 6.25 -26.26
CA PRO A 80 9.92 5.20 -25.90
C PRO A 80 10.32 3.93 -26.66
N SER A 81 10.75 2.90 -25.94
CA SER A 81 10.97 1.59 -26.52
C SER A 81 9.60 0.94 -26.71
N GLU A 82 9.32 0.47 -27.92
CA GLU A 82 8.10 -0.28 -28.24
C GLU A 82 8.10 -1.58 -27.40
N GLU A 83 7.31 -1.59 -26.33
CA GLU A 83 7.16 -2.74 -25.44
C GLU A 83 6.56 -3.93 -26.19
N SER A 84 7.40 -4.95 -26.38
CA SER A 84 7.05 -6.23 -26.99
C SER A 84 5.93 -6.94 -26.22
N GLN A 85 5.01 -7.61 -26.92
CA GLN A 85 3.90 -8.39 -26.35
C GLN A 85 4.35 -9.39 -25.26
N SER A 86 5.59 -9.89 -25.30
CA SER A 86 6.19 -10.77 -24.29
C SER A 86 6.20 -10.16 -22.89
N PHE A 87 6.52 -8.86 -22.76
CA PHE A 87 6.59 -8.18 -21.47
C PHE A 87 5.22 -8.08 -20.80
N LYS A 88 4.14 -8.00 -21.59
CA LYS A 88 2.76 -7.92 -21.10
C LYS A 88 2.25 -9.27 -20.59
N GLU A 89 2.65 -10.37 -21.22
CA GLU A 89 2.29 -11.71 -20.77
C GLU A 89 2.98 -12.07 -19.45
N ASP A 90 4.26 -11.69 -19.29
CA ASP A 90 5.02 -11.91 -18.05
C ASP A 90 4.44 -11.10 -16.87
N PHE A 91 4.06 -9.84 -17.10
CA PHE A 91 3.42 -8.99 -16.09
C PHE A 91 2.05 -9.51 -15.64
N GLN A 92 1.24 -10.02 -16.58
CA GLN A 92 -0.06 -10.62 -16.24
C GLN A 92 0.08 -11.89 -15.41
N GLN A 93 1.05 -12.75 -15.73
CA GLN A 93 1.33 -13.96 -14.94
C GLN A 93 1.84 -13.63 -13.54
N GLN A 94 2.73 -12.64 -13.41
CA GLN A 94 3.21 -12.14 -12.12
C GLN A 94 2.06 -11.60 -11.28
N THR A 95 1.20 -10.77 -11.88
CA THR A 95 0.04 -10.19 -11.19
C THR A 95 -0.92 -11.28 -10.71
N GLU A 96 -1.22 -12.28 -11.54
CA GLU A 96 -2.08 -13.41 -11.15
C GLU A 96 -1.45 -14.28 -10.05
N PHE A 97 -0.13 -14.51 -10.11
CA PHE A 97 0.60 -15.20 -9.05
C PHE A 97 0.50 -14.46 -7.71
N ILE A 98 0.75 -13.14 -7.69
CA ILE A 98 0.67 -12.32 -6.49
C ILE A 98 -0.76 -12.28 -5.95
N ARG A 99 -1.75 -12.16 -6.84
CA ARG A 99 -3.17 -12.22 -6.44
C ARG A 99 -3.48 -13.53 -5.74
N ASN A 100 -2.94 -14.66 -6.18
CA ASN A 100 -3.17 -15.94 -5.51
C ASN A 100 -2.25 -16.16 -4.29
N HIS A 101 -1.31 -15.25 -4.02
CA HIS A 101 -0.37 -15.38 -2.91
C HIS A 101 -1.08 -15.24 -1.55
N VAL A 102 -0.78 -16.17 -0.63
CA VAL A 102 -1.47 -16.27 0.67
C VAL A 102 -1.30 -15.00 1.51
N LEU A 103 -0.12 -14.39 1.51
CA LEU A 103 0.13 -13.16 2.26
C LEU A 103 -0.73 -12.01 1.74
N TYR A 104 -0.81 -11.86 0.41
CA TYR A 104 -1.60 -10.81 -0.22
C TYR A 104 -3.09 -11.00 0.01
N GLN A 105 -3.60 -12.23 -0.12
CA GLN A 105 -4.99 -12.56 0.18
C GLN A 105 -5.38 -12.26 1.63
N LYS A 106 -4.47 -12.54 2.58
CA LYS A 106 -4.68 -12.18 3.99
C LYS A 106 -4.68 -10.67 4.20
N ALA A 107 -3.73 -9.93 3.60
CA ALA A 107 -3.68 -8.47 3.67
C ALA A 107 -4.95 -7.82 3.11
N LYS A 108 -5.41 -8.29 1.94
CA LYS A 108 -6.64 -7.84 1.30
C LYS A 108 -7.88 -8.08 2.17
N THR A 109 -8.01 -9.29 2.72
CA THR A 109 -9.15 -9.66 3.57
C THR A 109 -9.16 -8.81 4.85
N TRP A 110 -8.00 -8.67 5.49
CA TRP A 110 -7.81 -7.80 6.64
C TRP A 110 -8.22 -6.37 6.34
N ALA A 111 -7.72 -5.78 5.24
CA ALA A 111 -8.00 -4.39 4.89
C ALA A 111 -9.48 -4.15 4.61
N THR A 112 -10.10 -5.05 3.84
CA THR A 112 -11.53 -4.98 3.50
C THR A 112 -12.41 -4.97 4.76
N SER A 113 -12.01 -5.72 5.78
CA SER A 113 -12.77 -5.87 7.02
C SER A 113 -12.81 -4.60 7.89
N LEU A 114 -11.84 -3.71 7.72
CA LEU A 114 -11.70 -2.46 8.48
C LEU A 114 -12.25 -1.28 7.69
N ARG A 115 -11.97 -1.24 6.39
CA ARG A 115 -12.14 -0.08 5.51
C ARG A 115 -13.54 0.53 5.52
N SER A 116 -14.59 -0.27 5.33
CA SER A 116 -15.97 0.25 5.22
C SER A 116 -16.44 0.87 6.52
N ILE A 117 -16.18 0.20 7.64
CA ILE A 117 -16.60 0.64 8.97
C ILE A 117 -15.84 1.90 9.36
N THR A 118 -14.52 1.97 9.11
CA THR A 118 -13.72 3.15 9.48
C THR A 118 -14.06 4.35 8.61
N LYS A 119 -14.37 4.17 7.32
CA LYS A 119 -14.88 5.23 6.44
C LYS A 119 -16.20 5.79 6.97
N GLN A 120 -17.17 4.91 7.24
CA GLN A 120 -18.46 5.30 7.77
C GLN A 120 -18.33 6.06 9.10
N LYS A 121 -17.52 5.55 10.04
CA LYS A 121 -17.31 6.17 11.35
C LYS A 121 -16.58 7.50 11.28
N TYR A 122 -15.69 7.67 10.31
CA TYR A 122 -15.10 8.96 9.99
C TYR A 122 -16.16 9.96 9.49
N GLU A 123 -17.02 9.55 8.55
CA GLU A 123 -18.08 10.39 7.97
C GLU A 123 -19.17 10.79 8.98
N GLU A 124 -19.38 9.99 10.03
CA GLU A 124 -20.25 10.33 11.17
C GLU A 124 -19.72 11.53 12.00
N ALA A 125 -18.48 12.00 11.76
CA ALA A 125 -17.87 13.19 12.37
C ALA A 125 -17.87 13.19 13.91
N GLY A 126 -17.68 12.02 14.52
CA GLY A 126 -17.62 11.86 15.97
C GLY A 126 -16.32 12.37 16.62
N PRO A 127 -16.19 12.26 17.96
CA PRO A 127 -15.01 12.72 18.70
C PRO A 127 -13.70 12.01 18.30
N TYR A 128 -13.80 10.85 17.66
CA TYR A 128 -12.67 10.06 17.17
C TYR A 128 -12.53 10.08 15.63
N ALA A 129 -13.17 11.03 14.93
CA ALA A 129 -13.15 11.10 13.47
C ALA A 129 -11.73 11.09 12.88
N SER A 130 -10.78 11.79 13.54
CA SER A 130 -9.36 11.78 13.18
C SER A 130 -8.75 10.38 13.19
N GLU A 131 -9.03 9.58 14.21
CA GLU A 131 -8.50 8.23 14.33
C GLU A 131 -9.14 7.27 13.32
N TYR A 132 -10.44 7.41 13.06
CA TYR A 132 -11.11 6.64 12.02
C TYR A 132 -10.57 6.96 10.62
N PHE A 133 -10.29 8.24 10.34
CA PHE A 133 -9.64 8.65 9.10
C PHE A 133 -8.22 8.09 9.02
N ARG A 134 -7.44 8.13 10.11
CA ARG A 134 -6.10 7.56 10.17
C ARG A 134 -6.11 6.07 9.88
N ILE A 135 -7.04 5.30 10.46
CA ILE A 135 -7.20 3.88 10.12
C ILE A 135 -7.56 3.72 8.65
N TYR A 136 -8.54 4.49 8.17
CA TYR A 136 -9.01 4.42 6.79
C TYR A 136 -7.90 4.71 5.75
N ALA A 137 -7.08 5.74 5.97
CA ALA A 137 -5.99 6.07 5.06
C ALA A 137 -4.89 4.99 5.07
N ASN A 138 -4.49 4.52 6.26
CA ASN A 138 -3.39 3.56 6.36
C ASN A 138 -3.79 2.12 5.96
N VAL A 139 -5.05 1.74 6.12
CA VAL A 139 -5.50 0.37 5.79
C VAL A 139 -5.40 0.07 4.29
N ASN A 140 -5.57 1.08 3.43
CA ASN A 140 -5.45 0.93 1.98
C ASN A 140 -4.00 0.71 1.52
N LEU A 141 -3.02 1.20 2.30
CA LEU A 141 -1.60 1.11 1.93
C LEU A 141 -0.99 -0.27 2.19
N VAL A 142 -1.44 -1.01 3.21
CA VAL A 142 -0.81 -2.31 3.56
C VAL A 142 -0.93 -3.34 2.43
N PRO A 143 -2.10 -3.56 1.78
CA PRO A 143 -2.18 -4.48 0.64
C PRO A 143 -1.30 -4.05 -0.53
N LEU A 144 -1.20 -2.73 -0.80
CA LEU A 144 -0.33 -2.19 -1.85
C LEU A 144 1.15 -2.47 -1.55
N LYS A 145 1.60 -2.24 -0.32
CA LYS A 145 2.97 -2.53 0.09
C LYS A 145 3.29 -4.03 0.09
N VAL A 146 2.33 -4.88 0.42
CA VAL A 146 2.49 -6.34 0.29
C VAL A 146 2.55 -6.75 -1.18
N PHE A 147 1.70 -6.18 -2.04
CA PHE A 147 1.73 -6.43 -3.48
C PHE A 147 3.08 -6.03 -4.10
N MET A 148 3.53 -4.80 -3.80
CA MET A 148 4.83 -4.28 -4.23
C MET A 148 5.97 -5.18 -3.76
N GLY A 149 5.98 -5.58 -2.48
CA GLY A 149 7.01 -6.48 -1.94
C GLY A 149 7.06 -7.83 -2.66
N LEU A 150 5.91 -8.45 -2.91
CA LEU A 150 5.84 -9.73 -3.63
C LEU A 150 6.20 -9.60 -5.11
N SER A 151 5.86 -8.47 -5.73
CA SER A 151 6.24 -8.14 -7.10
C SER A 151 7.75 -8.06 -7.25
N GLU A 152 8.40 -7.33 -6.35
CA GLU A 152 9.84 -7.13 -6.38
C GLU A 152 10.63 -8.40 -6.02
N GLU A 153 10.08 -9.26 -5.15
CA GLU A 153 10.64 -10.60 -4.90
C GLU A 153 10.70 -11.46 -6.15
N PHE A 154 9.77 -11.29 -7.10
CA PHE A 154 9.70 -12.09 -8.33
C PHE A 154 10.90 -11.84 -9.27
N HIS A 155 11.52 -10.66 -9.18
CA HIS A 155 12.68 -10.32 -10.01
C HIS A 155 13.98 -10.98 -9.52
N GLU A 156 14.01 -11.48 -8.29
CA GLU A 156 15.13 -12.23 -7.66
C GLU A 156 16.51 -11.56 -7.71
N ASP A 157 16.57 -10.27 -8.06
CA ASP A 157 17.80 -9.50 -8.07
C ASP A 157 18.00 -8.73 -6.76
N ARG A 158 19.24 -8.28 -6.52
CA ARG A 158 19.58 -7.58 -5.27
C ARG A 158 18.81 -6.27 -5.09
N VAL A 159 18.49 -5.57 -6.17
CA VAL A 159 17.76 -4.31 -6.13
C VAL A 159 16.31 -4.60 -5.75
N GLY A 160 15.65 -5.52 -6.45
CA GLY A 160 14.28 -5.96 -6.15
C GLY A 160 14.15 -6.45 -4.71
N ILE A 161 15.12 -7.20 -4.18
CA ILE A 161 15.06 -7.63 -2.79
C ILE A 161 15.13 -6.45 -1.80
N GLU A 162 15.99 -5.45 -2.03
CA GLU A 162 16.07 -4.24 -1.18
C GLU A 162 14.76 -3.42 -1.25
N VAL A 163 14.17 -3.29 -2.45
CA VAL A 163 12.88 -2.63 -2.66
C VAL A 163 11.77 -3.41 -1.92
N ALA A 164 11.75 -4.74 -2.03
CA ALA A 164 10.80 -5.59 -1.35
C ALA A 164 10.90 -5.48 0.19
N GLN A 165 12.12 -5.44 0.72
CA GLN A 165 12.34 -5.21 2.15
C GLN A 165 11.79 -3.87 2.62
N GLU A 166 12.01 -2.82 1.85
CA GLU A 166 11.49 -1.48 2.15
C GLU A 166 9.96 -1.45 2.07
N ALA A 167 9.38 -2.09 1.05
CA ALA A 167 7.94 -2.26 0.91
C ALA A 167 7.32 -2.91 2.16
N TYR A 168 7.85 -4.05 2.61
CA TYR A 168 7.37 -4.71 3.82
C TYR A 168 7.58 -3.88 5.08
N ARG A 169 8.70 -3.14 5.18
CA ARG A 169 8.96 -2.24 6.31
C ARG A 169 7.89 -1.14 6.39
N LEU A 170 7.54 -0.52 5.27
CA LEU A 170 6.46 0.46 5.18
C LEU A 170 5.10 -0.17 5.54
N GLY A 171 4.81 -1.37 5.02
CA GLY A 171 3.60 -2.12 5.39
C GLY A 171 3.47 -2.35 6.90
N LEU A 172 4.57 -2.70 7.58
CA LEU A 172 4.60 -2.84 9.04
C LEU A 172 4.35 -1.52 9.76
N LEU A 173 4.92 -0.42 9.26
CA LEU A 173 4.71 0.93 9.82
C LEU A 173 3.25 1.35 9.71
N TYR A 174 2.59 1.12 8.57
CA TYR A 174 1.16 1.41 8.42
C TYR A 174 0.29 0.52 9.29
N LEU A 175 0.64 -0.76 9.46
CA LEU A 175 -0.05 -1.64 10.43
C LEU A 175 0.09 -1.14 11.87
N GLU A 176 1.26 -0.62 12.25
CA GLU A 176 1.47 -0.05 13.58
C GLU A 176 0.59 1.19 13.80
N ARG A 177 0.54 2.11 12.84
CA ARG A 177 -0.36 3.28 12.87
C ARG A 177 -1.83 2.86 13.00
N VAL A 178 -2.27 1.87 12.23
CA VAL A 178 -3.63 1.32 12.32
C VAL A 178 -3.88 0.73 13.70
N ARG A 179 -2.94 -0.03 14.26
CA ARG A 179 -3.05 -0.64 15.59
C ARG A 179 -3.17 0.42 16.69
N GLU A 180 -2.36 1.47 16.63
CA GLU A 180 -2.39 2.58 17.58
C GLU A 180 -3.75 3.28 17.56
N SER A 181 -4.24 3.67 16.38
CA SER A 181 -5.56 4.31 16.24
C SER A 181 -6.70 3.38 16.65
N LEU A 182 -6.64 2.08 16.31
CA LEU A 182 -7.61 1.08 16.78
C LEU A 182 -7.65 1.02 18.32
N GLY A 183 -6.49 1.10 18.97
CA GLY A 183 -6.38 1.15 20.43
C GLY A 183 -7.07 2.39 21.00
N LEU A 184 -6.91 3.56 20.38
CA LEU A 184 -7.51 4.82 20.83
C LEU A 184 -9.04 4.84 20.68
N VAL A 185 -9.57 4.37 19.53
CA VAL A 185 -11.02 4.35 19.30
C VAL A 185 -11.75 3.30 20.13
N MET A 186 -11.07 2.20 20.50
CA MET A 186 -11.64 1.15 21.35
C MET A 186 -12.10 1.67 22.71
N PHE A 187 -11.41 2.66 23.30
CA PHE A 187 -11.79 3.24 24.59
C PHE A 187 -13.14 3.99 24.55
N GLY A 188 -13.55 4.48 23.39
CA GLY A 188 -14.80 5.22 23.19
C GLY A 188 -15.93 4.42 22.55
N ALA A 189 -15.68 3.18 22.14
CA ALA A 189 -16.61 2.40 21.35
C ALA A 189 -17.57 1.56 22.21
N GLN A 190 -18.85 1.54 21.82
CA GLN A 190 -19.84 0.61 22.39
C GLN A 190 -19.62 -0.84 21.93
N GLU A 191 -18.84 -1.04 20.86
CA GLU A 191 -18.60 -2.32 20.19
C GLU A 191 -17.22 -2.92 20.52
N VAL A 192 -16.88 -2.98 21.81
CA VAL A 192 -15.54 -3.39 22.28
C VAL A 192 -15.06 -4.71 21.66
N GLY A 193 -15.94 -5.72 21.57
CA GLY A 193 -15.58 -7.03 21.01
C GLY A 193 -15.21 -7.00 19.51
N TRP A 194 -15.77 -6.07 18.73
CA TRP A 194 -15.37 -5.92 17.32
C TRP A 194 -13.96 -5.35 17.23
N PHE A 195 -13.66 -4.30 18.00
CA PHE A 195 -12.33 -3.68 18.02
C PHE A 195 -11.24 -4.61 18.55
N GLU A 196 -11.52 -5.40 19.60
CA GLU A 196 -10.59 -6.41 20.11
C GLU A 196 -10.24 -7.44 19.03
N GLN A 197 -11.25 -7.93 18.30
CA GLN A 197 -11.04 -8.87 17.21
C GLN A 197 -10.23 -8.22 16.06
N ARG A 198 -10.50 -6.96 15.70
CA ARG A 198 -9.72 -6.24 14.69
C ARG A 198 -8.27 -6.01 15.13
N LEU A 199 -8.02 -5.68 16.40
CA LEU A 199 -6.66 -5.54 16.93
C LEU A 199 -5.88 -6.85 16.83
N LYS A 200 -6.53 -7.97 17.18
CA LYS A 200 -5.94 -9.31 17.03
C LYS A 200 -5.59 -9.61 15.58
N GLU A 201 -6.50 -9.35 14.65
CA GLU A 201 -6.24 -9.57 13.21
C GLU A 201 -5.13 -8.67 12.67
N THR A 202 -5.03 -7.42 13.13
CA THR A 202 -3.92 -6.52 12.80
C THR A 202 -2.58 -7.05 13.34
N GLN A 203 -2.54 -7.63 14.54
CA GLN A 203 -1.34 -8.28 15.08
C GLN A 203 -0.96 -9.54 14.29
N GLU A 204 -1.95 -10.35 13.88
CA GLU A 204 -1.73 -11.51 13.02
C GLU A 204 -1.14 -11.07 11.67
N MET A 205 -1.68 -10.02 11.05
CA MET A 205 -1.15 -9.47 9.80
C MET A 205 0.28 -8.96 9.97
N HIS A 206 0.57 -8.24 11.05
CA HIS A 206 1.92 -7.80 11.38
C HIS A 206 2.89 -8.99 11.50
N HIS A 207 2.49 -10.05 12.21
CA HIS A 207 3.31 -11.25 12.33
C HIS A 207 3.61 -11.89 10.98
N LEU A 208 2.63 -11.96 10.08
CA LEU A 208 2.82 -12.53 8.73
C LEU A 208 3.80 -11.73 7.88
N ILE A 209 3.73 -10.39 7.90
CA ILE A 209 4.71 -9.56 7.18
C ILE A 209 6.11 -9.71 7.78
N VAL A 210 6.24 -9.79 9.10
CA VAL A 210 7.54 -10.06 9.76
C VAL A 210 8.11 -11.42 9.33
N LEU A 211 7.27 -12.47 9.25
CA LEU A 211 7.71 -13.77 8.77
C LEU A 211 8.21 -13.71 7.32
N GLN A 212 7.49 -13.00 6.44
CA GLN A 212 7.90 -12.80 5.05
C GLN A 212 9.23 -12.05 4.96
N LEU A 213 9.37 -10.95 5.71
CA LEU A 213 10.62 -10.17 5.75
C LEU A 213 11.81 -10.98 6.24
N ASN A 214 11.61 -11.83 7.25
CA ASN A 214 12.66 -12.72 7.75
C ASN A 214 13.02 -13.82 6.75
N GLU A 215 12.03 -14.36 6.03
CA GLU A 215 12.28 -15.31 4.94
C GLU A 215 13.10 -14.66 3.82
N LEU A 216 12.75 -13.45 3.42
CA LEU A 216 13.48 -12.69 2.42
C LEU A 216 14.94 -12.43 2.82
N ARG A 217 15.18 -12.03 4.09
CA ARG A 217 16.55 -11.86 4.63
C ARG A 217 17.36 -13.15 4.61
N ARG A 218 16.75 -14.29 4.99
CA ARG A 218 17.39 -15.60 4.94
C ARG A 218 17.83 -15.99 3.53
N ARG A 219 17.00 -15.70 2.51
CA ARG A 219 17.36 -15.94 1.10
C ARG A 219 18.58 -15.14 0.65
N MET A 220 18.84 -13.98 1.27
CA MET A 220 20.03 -13.17 1.03
C MET A 220 21.27 -13.59 1.84
N GLY A 221 21.16 -14.59 2.73
CA GLY A 221 22.23 -14.94 3.65
C GLY A 221 22.49 -13.88 4.73
N LEU A 222 21.47 -13.07 5.06
CA LEU A 222 21.46 -12.08 6.15
C LEU A 222 20.75 -12.62 7.40
#